data_AF-A0A523YSM4-F1
#
_entry.id   AF-A0A523YSM4-F1
#
_cell.length_a   1.000
_cell.length_b   1.000
_cell.length_c   1.000
_cell.angle_alpha   90.00
_cell.angle_beta   90.00
_cell.angle_gamma   90.00
#
_symmetry.space_group_name_H-M   'P 1'
#
loop_
_entity.id
_entity.type
_entity.pdbx_description
1 polymer ?
#
loop_
_entity_poly.entity_id
_entity_poly.type
_entity_poly.pdbx_seq_one_letter_code
_entity_poly.pdbx_strand_id
1 'polypeptide(L)'
;LVMSASLTFEQSYSGVDGDSASSTEIYAILSSLSNIPIKQGIAVTGSVNQKGEIQPIGGVNEKIEGFFDVCKSKRLTGEQGVIIPHQNVPDLLLRPDVIDAVNKRKFHIYPIKTINEGIEILTGMPAGRRLSNGKFAKGSVMAAVDEKLMAMALMLQRFGRDKQDDEEQPERETNKTSSIPTKRKTPRRS
;
A
#
# COMPACT_ATOMS: atom_id res chain seq x y z
N LEU A 1 12.19 4.14 -11.25
CA LEU A 1 11.10 3.17 -11.01
C LEU A 1 9.80 3.96 -11.00
N VAL A 2 8.83 3.57 -11.82
CA VAL A 2 7.46 4.14 -11.76
C VAL A 2 6.55 3.03 -11.25
N MET A 3 5.74 3.32 -10.23
CA MET A 3 4.77 2.40 -9.66
C MET A 3 3.39 3.04 -9.72
N SER A 4 2.37 2.25 -10.02
CA SER A 4 0.98 2.63 -9.84
C SER A 4 0.43 1.92 -8.61
N ALA A 5 -0.28 2.65 -7.76
CA ALA A 5 -1.06 2.12 -6.66
C ALA A 5 -2.49 2.63 -6.79
N SER A 6 -3.46 1.75 -6.55
CA SER A 6 -4.88 2.09 -6.53
C SER A 6 -5.37 1.94 -5.10
N LEU A 7 -6.01 2.99 -4.58
CA LEU A 7 -6.57 3.02 -3.24
C LEU A 7 -8.06 3.31 -3.35
N THR A 8 -8.86 2.60 -2.56
CA THR A 8 -10.32 2.69 -2.60
C THR A 8 -10.86 2.72 -1.17
N PHE A 9 -11.70 3.71 -0.90
CA PHE A 9 -12.54 3.72 0.29
C PHE A 9 -13.78 2.91 -0.01
N GLU A 10 -13.79 1.67 0.46
CA GLU A 10 -14.91 0.75 0.23
C GLU A 10 -16.22 1.33 0.78
N GLN A 11 -17.29 1.16 0.00
CA GLN A 11 -18.65 1.60 0.35
C GLN A 11 -18.78 3.12 0.64
N SER A 12 -17.86 3.95 0.15
CA SER A 12 -17.98 5.41 0.23
C SER A 12 -18.85 5.95 -0.91
N TYR A 13 -20.13 6.22 -0.62
CA TYR A 13 -21.09 6.77 -1.58
C TYR A 13 -21.15 8.31 -1.57
N SER A 14 -20.50 8.94 -0.61
CA SER A 14 -20.30 10.38 -0.51
C SER A 14 -18.83 10.74 -0.78
N GLY A 15 -18.58 12.02 -1.08
CA GLY A 15 -17.21 12.53 -1.15
C GLY A 15 -16.49 12.36 0.19
N VAL A 16 -15.22 11.97 0.12
CA VAL A 16 -14.29 12.04 1.26
C VAL A 16 -13.63 13.40 1.21
N ASP A 17 -13.78 14.20 2.27
CA ASP A 17 -13.15 15.52 2.39
C ASP A 17 -12.16 15.53 3.57
N GLY A 18 -11.08 16.29 3.40
CA GLY A 18 -9.99 16.43 4.36
C GLY A 18 -8.83 15.44 4.22
N ASP A 19 -7.74 15.74 4.91
CA ASP A 19 -6.47 15.03 4.88
C ASP A 19 -6.32 13.98 5.99
N SER A 20 -7.36 13.82 6.83
CA SER A 20 -7.30 13.00 8.05
C SER A 20 -7.16 11.48 7.82
N ALA A 21 -7.31 11.02 6.58
CA ALA A 21 -7.12 9.62 6.18
C ALA A 21 -5.73 9.33 5.60
N SER A 22 -4.92 10.35 5.31
CA SER A 22 -3.66 10.19 4.57
C SER A 22 -2.66 9.24 5.23
N SER A 23 -2.57 9.21 6.57
CA SER A 23 -1.76 8.21 7.27
C SER A 23 -2.27 6.77 7.06
N THR A 24 -3.59 6.57 7.09
CA THR A 24 -4.25 5.28 6.83
C THR A 24 -3.94 4.77 5.43
N GLU A 25 -3.97 5.66 4.43
CA GLU A 25 -3.65 5.33 3.04
C GLU A 25 -2.19 4.84 2.91
N ILE A 26 -1.25 5.53 3.56
CA ILE A 26 0.15 5.12 3.60
C ILE A 26 0.30 3.73 4.23
N TYR A 27 -0.39 3.45 5.35
CA TYR A 27 -0.32 2.13 5.99
C TYR A 27 -0.84 1.01 5.09
N ALA A 28 -1.92 1.25 4.33
CA ALA A 28 -2.45 0.29 3.37
C ALA A 28 -1.44 0.00 2.25
N ILE A 29 -0.79 1.04 1.71
CA ILE A 29 0.26 0.89 0.68
C ILE A 29 1.48 0.15 1.24
N LEU A 30 1.95 0.50 2.44
CA LEU A 30 3.09 -0.16 3.08
C LEU A 30 2.80 -1.65 3.35
N SER A 31 1.60 -1.97 3.83
CA SER A 31 1.14 -3.35 4.03
C SER A 31 1.10 -4.13 2.71
N SER A 32 0.54 -3.53 1.65
CA SER A 32 0.48 -4.13 0.32
C SER A 32 1.87 -4.39 -0.28
N LEU A 33 2.80 -3.45 -0.14
CA LEU A 33 4.18 -3.61 -0.62
C LEU A 33 4.97 -4.63 0.17
N SER A 34 4.83 -4.63 1.50
CA SER A 34 5.57 -5.54 2.38
C SER A 34 4.97 -6.96 2.43
N ASN A 35 3.72 -7.13 2.01
CA ASN A 35 2.92 -8.34 2.23
C ASN A 35 2.81 -8.72 3.73
N ILE A 36 2.85 -7.71 4.61
CA ILE A 36 2.70 -7.87 6.06
C ILE A 36 1.28 -7.45 6.44
N PRO A 37 0.48 -8.33 7.09
CA PRO A 37 -0.87 -8.00 7.48
C PRO A 37 -0.91 -6.95 8.60
N ILE A 38 -1.94 -6.10 8.58
CA ILE A 38 -2.23 -5.12 9.64
C ILE A 38 -3.42 -5.58 10.50
N LYS A 39 -3.36 -5.26 11.79
CA LYS A 39 -4.41 -5.56 12.77
C LYS A 39 -5.69 -4.77 12.47
N GLN A 40 -6.72 -5.47 12.01
CA GLN A 40 -8.02 -4.88 11.66
C GLN A 40 -8.83 -4.38 12.88
N GLY A 41 -8.44 -4.78 14.10
CA GLY A 41 -9.05 -4.28 15.34
C GLY A 41 -8.62 -2.85 15.71
N ILE A 42 -7.70 -2.25 14.96
CA ILE A 42 -7.15 -0.92 15.25
C ILE A 42 -7.57 0.03 14.13
N ALA A 43 -8.40 1.02 14.45
CA ALA A 43 -8.70 2.12 13.55
C ALA A 43 -7.58 3.16 13.55
N VAL A 44 -7.51 3.96 12.48
CA VAL A 44 -6.48 4.96 12.27
C VAL A 44 -7.13 6.27 11.83
N THR A 45 -6.74 7.37 12.45
CA THR A 45 -6.98 8.73 11.95
C THR A 45 -5.72 9.56 12.16
N GLY A 46 -5.46 10.47 11.23
CA GLY A 46 -4.32 11.38 11.29
C GLY A 46 -3.90 11.82 9.90
N SER A 47 -3.66 13.12 9.76
CA SER A 47 -3.01 13.63 8.57
C SER A 47 -1.50 13.35 8.62
N VAL A 48 -0.79 13.45 7.50
CA VAL A 48 0.64 13.21 7.41
C VAL A 48 1.30 14.21 6.46
N ASN A 49 2.44 14.76 6.88
CA ASN A 49 3.25 15.59 6.00
C ASN A 49 4.30 14.78 5.24
N GLN A 50 5.03 15.43 4.32
CA GLN A 50 6.04 14.78 3.48
C GLN A 50 7.24 14.19 4.25
N LYS A 51 7.42 14.56 5.53
CA LYS A 51 8.46 13.99 6.40
C LYS A 51 7.98 12.74 7.14
N GLY A 52 6.72 12.34 6.97
CA GLY A 52 6.10 11.22 7.68
C GLY A 52 5.69 11.56 9.11
N GLU A 53 5.56 12.84 9.44
CA GLU A 53 5.08 13.32 10.74
C GLU A 53 3.54 13.37 10.72
N ILE A 54 2.92 12.86 11.79
CA ILE A 54 1.48 12.80 11.94
C ILE A 54 0.95 14.15 12.43
N GLN A 55 -0.08 14.66 11.76
CA GLN A 55 -0.66 15.97 11.96
C GLN A 55 -2.06 15.88 12.60
N PRO A 56 -2.48 16.91 13.36
CA PRO A 56 -3.73 16.89 14.09
C PRO A 56 -4.91 16.92 13.12
N ILE A 57 -6.04 16.41 13.59
CA ILE A 57 -7.26 16.30 12.81
C ILE A 57 -8.43 16.90 13.59
N GLY A 58 -9.49 17.27 12.86
CA GLY A 58 -10.78 17.60 13.45
C GLY A 58 -11.58 16.35 13.82
N GLY A 59 -12.46 16.49 14.82
CA GLY A 59 -13.42 15.45 15.20
C GLY A 59 -12.80 14.20 15.82
N VAL A 60 -11.71 14.34 16.59
CA VAL A 60 -10.99 13.19 17.16
C VAL A 60 -11.87 12.38 18.13
N ASN A 61 -12.72 13.04 18.92
CA ASN A 61 -13.60 12.38 19.88
C ASN A 61 -14.65 11.53 19.16
N GLU A 62 -15.31 12.10 18.15
CA GLU A 62 -16.34 11.46 17.34
C GLU A 62 -15.78 10.24 16.59
N LYS A 63 -14.54 10.33 16.10
CA LYS A 63 -13.87 9.23 15.42
C LYS A 63 -13.51 8.08 16.37
N ILE A 64 -13.01 8.39 17.56
CA ILE A 64 -12.69 7.38 18.58
C ILE A 64 -13.98 6.68 19.02
N GLU A 65 -14.99 7.46 19.37
CA GLU A 65 -16.27 6.97 19.85
C GLU A 65 -17.03 6.16 18.80
N GLY A 66 -17.06 6.62 17.55
CA GLY A 66 -17.68 5.89 16.45
C GLY A 66 -17.05 4.51 16.25
N PHE A 67 -15.72 4.42 16.28
CA PHE A 67 -15.05 3.11 16.18
C PHE A 67 -15.29 2.23 17.41
N PHE A 68 -15.29 2.82 18.61
CA PHE A 68 -15.63 2.11 19.85
C PHE A 68 -17.03 1.50 19.78
N ASP A 69 -18.04 2.23 19.30
CA ASP A 69 -19.41 1.74 19.17
C ASP A 69 -19.53 0.57 18.18
N VAL A 70 -18.79 0.63 17.06
CA VAL A 70 -18.66 -0.52 16.13
C VAL A 70 -18.03 -1.72 16.83
N CYS A 71 -16.97 -1.52 17.61
CA CYS A 71 -16.31 -2.62 18.33
C CYS A 71 -17.22 -3.21 19.42
N LYS A 72 -17.94 -2.36 20.15
CA LYS A 72 -18.88 -2.74 21.21
C LYS A 72 -20.04 -3.56 20.66
N SER A 73 -20.62 -3.16 19.53
CA SER A 73 -21.71 -3.90 18.86
C SER A 73 -21.28 -5.27 18.35
N LYS A 74 -20.02 -5.43 17.93
CA LYS A 74 -19.47 -6.71 17.45
C LYS A 74 -18.88 -7.61 18.54
N ARG A 75 -18.60 -7.06 19.74
CA ARG A 75 -17.87 -7.62 20.92
C ARG A 75 -16.44 -7.10 21.05
N LEU A 76 -16.16 -6.46 22.19
CA LEU A 76 -14.81 -6.09 22.61
C LEU A 76 -13.99 -7.33 23.00
N THR A 77 -12.83 -7.48 22.38
CA THR A 77 -11.87 -8.56 22.66
C THR A 77 -10.74 -8.12 23.59
N GLY A 78 -10.56 -6.81 23.76
CA GLY A 78 -9.45 -6.25 24.52
C GLY A 78 -8.23 -5.91 23.67
N GLU A 79 -8.27 -6.15 22.36
CA GLU A 79 -7.20 -5.77 21.43
C GLU A 79 -7.58 -4.55 20.56
N GLN A 80 -8.83 -4.11 20.61
CA GLN A 80 -9.31 -3.01 19.78
C GLN A 80 -8.80 -1.65 20.24
N GLY A 81 -8.61 -0.73 19.31
CA GLY A 81 -8.22 0.62 19.66
C GLY A 81 -8.17 1.58 18.47
N VAL A 82 -7.69 2.80 18.73
CA VAL A 82 -7.58 3.85 17.72
C VAL A 82 -6.20 4.49 17.79
N ILE A 83 -5.52 4.55 16.65
CA ILE A 83 -4.34 5.38 16.45
C ILE A 83 -4.79 6.81 16.17
N ILE A 84 -4.22 7.77 16.92
CA ILE A 84 -4.51 9.21 16.79
C ILE A 84 -3.23 10.04 16.74
N PRO A 85 -3.29 11.28 16.22
CA PRO A 85 -2.18 12.23 16.34
C PRO A 85 -1.90 12.54 17.80
N HIS A 86 -0.63 12.49 18.22
CA HIS A 86 -0.27 12.85 19.60
C HIS A 86 -0.68 14.28 19.98
N GLN A 87 -0.78 15.17 18.98
CA GLN A 87 -1.15 16.57 19.17
C GLN A 87 -2.63 16.75 19.52
N ASN A 88 -3.49 15.77 19.23
CA ASN A 88 -4.90 15.79 19.61
C ASN A 88 -5.16 15.27 21.03
N VAL A 89 -4.15 14.75 21.75
CA VAL A 89 -4.32 14.25 23.13
C VAL A 89 -4.94 15.31 24.07
N PRO A 90 -4.53 16.59 24.03
CA PRO A 90 -5.16 17.63 24.85
C PRO A 90 -6.64 17.90 24.50
N ASP A 91 -7.09 17.53 23.30
CA ASP A 91 -8.46 17.77 22.82
C ASP A 91 -9.43 16.65 23.19
N LEU A 92 -8.94 15.59 23.87
CA LEU A 92 -9.75 14.42 24.20
C LEU A 92 -10.75 14.72 25.32
N LEU A 93 -12.02 14.60 24.97
CA LEU A 93 -13.19 14.78 25.83
C LEU A 93 -14.15 13.60 25.58
N LEU A 94 -13.66 12.39 25.88
CA LEU A 94 -14.36 11.16 25.56
C LEU A 94 -15.50 10.86 26.54
N ARG A 95 -16.53 10.16 26.04
CA ARG A 95 -17.61 9.63 26.88
C ARG A 95 -17.10 8.76 28.03
N PRO A 96 -17.78 8.77 29.19
CA PRO A 96 -17.38 7.96 30.35
C PRO A 96 -17.26 6.46 30.07
N ASP A 97 -18.05 5.90 29.15
CA ASP A 97 -18.00 4.47 28.84
C ASP A 97 -16.77 4.06 28.03
N VAL A 98 -16.27 4.95 27.16
CA VAL A 98 -14.99 4.78 26.47
C VAL A 98 -13.85 4.85 27.48
N ILE A 99 -13.88 5.84 28.38
CA ILE A 99 -12.87 5.99 29.46
C ILE A 99 -12.82 4.73 30.33
N ASP A 100 -13.97 4.20 30.75
CA ASP A 100 -14.06 2.97 31.53
C ASP A 100 -13.47 1.76 30.78
N ALA A 101 -13.77 1.63 29.47
CA ALA A 101 -13.20 0.56 28.66
C ALA A 101 -11.67 0.67 28.52
N VAL A 102 -11.14 1.88 28.37
CA VAL A 102 -9.68 2.13 28.34
C VAL A 102 -9.04 1.78 29.68
N ASN A 103 -9.62 2.24 30.80
CA ASN A 103 -9.13 1.92 32.15
C ASN A 103 -9.14 0.41 32.43
N LYS A 104 -10.14 -0.32 31.92
CA LYS A 104 -10.25 -1.78 32.01
C LYS A 104 -9.42 -2.53 30.97
N ARG A 105 -8.61 -1.82 30.15
CA ARG A 105 -7.79 -2.38 29.05
C ARG A 105 -8.60 -3.18 28.03
N LYS A 106 -9.88 -2.82 27.84
CA LYS A 106 -10.78 -3.43 26.85
C LYS A 106 -10.75 -2.69 25.51
N PHE A 107 -10.21 -1.48 25.50
CA PHE A 107 -10.04 -0.62 24.33
C PHE A 107 -8.79 0.22 24.51
N HIS A 108 -8.11 0.61 23.43
CA HIS A 108 -6.82 1.30 23.50
C HIS A 108 -6.81 2.56 22.65
N ILE A 109 -6.06 3.56 23.08
CA ILE A 109 -5.80 4.79 22.31
C ILE A 109 -4.29 4.91 22.16
N TYR A 110 -3.82 5.00 20.92
CA TYR A 110 -2.41 5.03 20.57
C TYR A 110 -2.05 6.40 19.98
N PRO A 111 -1.58 7.36 20.80
CA PRO A 111 -1.09 8.62 20.28
C PRO A 111 0.28 8.41 19.61
N ILE A 112 0.38 8.79 18.34
CA ILE A 112 1.62 8.64 17.55
C ILE A 112 2.10 9.97 16.97
N LYS A 113 3.40 10.04 16.69
CA LYS A 113 4.10 11.18 16.08
C LYS A 113 4.49 10.94 14.63
N THR A 114 4.72 9.69 14.25
CA THR A 114 5.26 9.35 12.93
C THR A 114 4.59 8.12 12.33
N ILE A 115 4.67 7.98 11.01
CA ILE A 115 4.25 6.77 10.28
C ILE A 115 4.94 5.51 10.81
N ASN A 116 6.20 5.61 11.24
CA ASN A 116 6.94 4.47 11.78
C ASN A 116 6.30 3.92 13.06
N GLU A 117 5.86 4.79 13.97
CA GLU A 117 5.18 4.35 15.19
C GLU A 117 3.84 3.66 14.88
N GLY A 118 3.07 4.21 13.94
CA GLY A 118 1.78 3.63 13.56
C GLY A 118 1.91 2.27 12.88
N ILE A 119 2.85 2.10 11.96
CA ILE A 119 3.05 0.81 11.28
C ILE A 119 3.55 -0.27 12.24
N GLU A 120 4.34 0.09 13.25
CA GLU A 120 4.77 -0.82 14.32
C GLU A 120 3.58 -1.34 15.14
N ILE A 121 2.65 -0.45 15.51
CA ILE A 121 1.44 -0.83 16.24
C ILE A 121 0.57 -1.78 15.40
N LEU A 122 0.35 -1.42 14.13
CA LEU A 122 -0.52 -2.13 13.20
C LEU A 122 0.00 -3.52 12.83
N THR A 123 1.31 -3.69 12.70
CA THR A 123 1.93 -4.95 12.26
C THR A 123 2.51 -5.77 13.41
N GLY A 124 2.86 -5.14 14.53
CA GLY A 124 3.65 -5.76 15.60
C GLY A 124 5.12 -5.99 15.23
N MET A 125 5.59 -5.44 14.11
CA MET A 125 6.97 -5.56 13.62
C MET A 125 7.67 -4.20 13.66
N PRO A 126 8.99 -4.15 13.89
CA PRO A 126 9.75 -2.90 13.80
C PRO A 126 9.55 -2.21 12.44
N ALA A 127 9.42 -0.89 12.41
CA ALA A 127 9.29 -0.13 11.17
C ALA A 127 10.54 -0.29 10.31
N GLY A 128 11.72 -0.16 10.94
CA GLY A 128 13.01 -0.33 10.29
C GLY A 128 13.70 1.00 10.01
N ARG A 129 14.81 1.26 10.70
CA ARG A 129 15.66 2.41 10.42
C ARG A 129 16.51 2.19 9.18
N ARG A 130 16.76 3.27 8.44
CA ARG A 130 17.76 3.27 7.36
C ARG A 130 19.16 3.23 7.95
N LEU A 131 19.99 2.33 7.43
CA LEU A 131 21.37 2.11 7.83
C LEU A 131 22.32 2.95 6.96
N SER A 132 23.57 3.12 7.40
CA SER A 132 24.59 3.89 6.69
C SER A 132 24.90 3.35 5.28
N ASN A 133 24.68 2.05 5.06
CA ASN A 133 24.83 1.40 3.75
C ASN A 133 23.62 1.60 2.81
N GLY A 134 22.65 2.43 3.20
CA GLY A 134 21.46 2.73 2.42
C GLY A 134 20.31 1.74 2.56
N LYS A 135 20.54 0.55 3.14
CA LYS A 135 19.51 -0.48 3.38
C LYS A 135 18.73 -0.24 4.66
N PHE A 136 17.61 -0.94 4.84
CA PHE A 136 16.86 -0.95 6.10
C PHE A 136 17.28 -2.11 7.01
N ALA A 137 17.06 -1.95 8.32
CA ALA A 137 17.30 -3.00 9.30
C ALA A 137 16.51 -4.28 8.95
N LYS A 138 17.17 -5.45 8.95
CA LYS A 138 16.52 -6.72 8.61
C LYS A 138 15.36 -7.04 9.57
N GLY A 139 14.36 -7.78 9.07
CA GLY A 139 13.20 -8.18 9.86
C GLY A 139 12.25 -7.02 10.19
N SER A 140 12.29 -5.95 9.41
CA SER A 140 11.44 -4.77 9.56
C SER A 140 10.52 -4.56 8.37
N VAL A 141 9.46 -3.77 8.56
CA VAL A 141 8.50 -3.46 7.50
C VAL A 141 9.18 -2.76 6.32
N MET A 142 10.00 -1.74 6.58
CA MET A 142 10.69 -0.98 5.52
C MET A 142 11.71 -1.82 4.76
N ALA A 143 12.34 -2.83 5.39
CA ALA A 143 13.18 -3.77 4.67
C ALA A 143 12.38 -4.64 3.69
N ALA A 144 11.20 -5.13 4.08
CA ALA A 144 10.33 -5.89 3.19
C ALA A 144 9.80 -5.03 2.02
N VAL A 145 9.45 -3.77 2.28
CA VAL A 145 9.06 -2.81 1.24
C VAL A 145 10.20 -2.57 0.25
N ASP A 146 11.42 -2.30 0.74
CA ASP A 146 12.60 -2.06 -0.11
C ASP A 146 12.92 -3.28 -0.99
N GLU A 147 12.85 -4.49 -0.43
CA GLU A 147 13.01 -5.75 -1.17
C GLU A 147 11.96 -5.91 -2.27
N LYS A 148 10.69 -5.60 -2.00
CA LYS A 148 9.61 -5.66 -3.01
C LYS A 148 9.84 -4.65 -4.13
N LEU A 149 10.18 -3.40 -3.81
CA LEU A 149 10.43 -2.36 -4.79
C LEU A 149 11.64 -2.70 -5.67
N MET A 150 12.70 -3.25 -5.08
CA MET A 150 13.85 -3.76 -5.84
C MET A 150 13.46 -4.93 -6.76
N ALA A 151 12.65 -5.88 -6.27
CA ALA A 151 12.16 -6.97 -7.11
C ALA A 151 11.33 -6.46 -8.30
N MET A 152 10.44 -5.48 -8.09
CA MET A 152 9.68 -4.84 -9.16
C MET A 152 10.60 -4.14 -10.17
N ALA A 153 11.62 -3.42 -9.71
CA ALA A 153 12.59 -2.76 -10.59
C ALA A 153 13.38 -3.76 -11.44
N LEU A 154 13.81 -4.88 -10.86
CA LEU A 154 14.52 -5.94 -11.58
C LEU A 154 13.62 -6.60 -12.64
N MET A 155 12.35 -6.83 -12.35
CA MET A 155 11.41 -7.38 -13.34
C MET A 155 11.25 -6.43 -14.53
N LEU A 156 11.07 -5.13 -14.30
CA LEU A 156 10.95 -4.14 -15.37
C LEU A 156 12.20 -4.09 -16.27
N GLN A 157 13.40 -4.24 -15.70
CA GLN A 157 14.63 -4.30 -16.49
C GLN A 157 14.72 -5.55 -17.37
N ARG A 158 14.25 -6.70 -16.88
CA ARG A 158 14.20 -7.94 -17.67
C ARG A 158 13.24 -7.83 -18.84
N PHE A 159 12.01 -7.40 -18.60
CA PHE A 159 11.02 -7.19 -19.68
C PHE A 159 11.47 -6.15 -20.72
N GLY A 160 12.27 -5.16 -20.32
CA GLY A 160 12.87 -4.21 -21.27
C GLY A 160 13.96 -4.82 -22.15
N ARG A 161 14.71 -5.80 -21.64
CA ARG A 161 15.75 -6.52 -22.38
C ARG A 161 15.19 -7.63 -23.27
N ASP A 162 14.25 -8.42 -22.75
CA ASP A 162 13.64 -9.52 -23.52
C ASP A 162 12.93 -8.99 -24.79
N LYS A 163 12.33 -7.80 -24.72
CA LYS A 163 11.77 -7.12 -25.91
C LYS A 163 12.83 -6.66 -26.93
N GLN A 164 14.03 -6.30 -26.48
CA GLN A 164 15.12 -5.91 -27.38
C GLN A 164 15.76 -7.14 -28.05
N ASP A 165 15.89 -8.24 -27.30
CA ASP A 165 16.42 -9.50 -27.82
C ASP A 165 15.45 -10.18 -28.81
N ASP A 166 14.13 -10.03 -28.62
CA ASP A 166 13.10 -10.48 -29.59
C ASP A 166 13.05 -9.62 -30.86
N GLU A 167 13.52 -8.36 -30.81
CA GLU A 167 13.64 -7.46 -31.98
C GLU A 167 14.98 -7.64 -32.73
N GLU A 168 16.02 -8.17 -32.08
CA GLU A 168 17.37 -8.38 -32.63
C GLU A 168 17.71 -9.86 -32.93
N GLN A 169 16.95 -10.57 -33.81
CA GLN A 169 17.41 -11.56 -34.83
C GLN A 169 16.38 -12.66 -35.18
N PRO A 170 16.32 -13.18 -36.45
CA PRO A 170 16.73 -12.57 -37.72
C PRO A 170 15.76 -12.79 -38.92
N GLU A 171 15.68 -11.80 -39.83
CA GLU A 171 15.41 -12.04 -41.25
C GLU A 171 16.59 -12.80 -41.88
N ARG A 172 16.58 -14.13 -41.79
CA ARG A 172 17.40 -15.01 -42.66
C ARG A 172 16.62 -16.26 -43.03
N GLU A 173 15.67 -16.14 -43.93
CA GLU A 173 15.31 -17.20 -44.89
C GLU A 173 14.17 -16.70 -45.79
N THR A 174 14.48 -16.25 -47.01
CA THR A 174 13.74 -16.58 -48.24
C THR A 174 14.35 -15.81 -49.41
N ASN A 175 15.30 -16.44 -50.11
CA ASN A 175 15.49 -16.15 -51.54
C ASN A 175 16.06 -17.37 -52.25
N LYS A 176 15.19 -18.34 -52.53
CA LYS A 176 15.33 -19.23 -53.68
C LYS A 176 14.08 -19.06 -54.55
N THR A 177 14.08 -17.99 -55.34
CA THR A 177 13.08 -17.78 -56.39
C THR A 177 13.50 -18.56 -57.63
N SER A 178 12.66 -19.52 -57.93
CA SER A 178 12.46 -20.25 -59.18
C SER A 178 12.70 -19.45 -60.47
N SER A 179 13.47 -20.03 -61.39
CA SER A 179 13.36 -19.74 -62.83
C SER A 179 12.36 -20.72 -63.44
N ILE A 180 11.20 -20.21 -63.89
CA ILE A 180 10.16 -20.95 -64.61
C ILE A 180 10.36 -20.76 -66.13
N PRO A 181 10.21 -21.81 -66.97
CA PRO A 181 10.36 -21.72 -68.43
C PRO A 181 9.11 -21.20 -69.15
N THR A 182 9.33 -20.62 -70.33
CA THR A 182 8.40 -19.81 -71.12
C THR A 182 7.33 -20.62 -71.87
N LYS A 183 6.07 -20.21 -71.64
CA LYS A 183 4.77 -20.45 -72.32
C LYS A 183 4.73 -20.91 -73.81
N ARG A 184 3.80 -21.85 -74.09
CA ARG A 184 2.52 -21.74 -74.87
C ARG A 184 2.27 -22.88 -75.89
N LYS A 185 1.11 -23.56 -75.77
CA LYS A 185 0.54 -24.49 -76.77
C LYS A 185 -0.58 -23.83 -77.60
N THR A 186 -0.44 -23.94 -78.92
CA THR A 186 -1.45 -24.18 -80.00
C THR A 186 -2.63 -23.23 -80.27
N PRO A 187 -3.00 -23.09 -81.57
CA PRO A 187 -4.38 -23.05 -82.01
C PRO A 187 -4.79 -24.29 -82.85
N ARG A 188 -6.11 -24.37 -83.11
CA ARG A 188 -6.97 -25.49 -83.52
C ARG A 188 -6.85 -25.99 -84.99
N ARG A 189 -7.27 -27.27 -85.15
CA ARG A 189 -8.02 -27.96 -86.24
C ARG A 189 -7.70 -27.66 -87.72
N SER A 190 -7.38 -28.74 -88.43
CA SER A 190 -8.17 -29.30 -89.55
C SER A 190 -8.01 -30.82 -89.53
#